data_AF-A0A9E3TCW6-F1
#
_entry.id   AF-A0A9E3TCW6-F1
#
_cell.length_a   1.000
_cell.length_b   1.000
_cell.length_c   1.000
_cell.angle_alpha   90.00
_cell.angle_beta   90.00
_cell.angle_gamma   90.00
#
_symmetry.space_group_name_H-M   'P 1'
#
loop_
_entity.id
_entity.type
_entity.pdbx_description
1 polymer ?
#
loop_
_entity_poly.entity_id
_entity_poly.type
_entity_poly.pdbx_seq_one_letter_code
_entity_poly.pdbx_strand_id
1 'polypeptide(L)'
;MDHLFSPWRYAYVTSRKTEGECALCRLGSADPGEDEAGFVVARARHRFVVLNIYPYNSGHLMIVPYRHVPRLGALGDEVVHEMGQLATRAEGALEDAYRPDGI
;
A
#
# COMPACT_ATOMS: atom_id res chain seq x y z
N MET A 1 20.34 -4.99 -7.84
CA MET A 1 19.30 -4.99 -8.89
C MET A 1 19.51 -3.72 -9.71
N ASP A 2 20.10 -3.85 -10.89
CA ASP A 2 20.59 -2.67 -11.64
C ASP A 2 19.49 -2.02 -12.50
N HIS A 3 18.39 -2.73 -12.74
CA HIS A 3 17.26 -2.24 -13.52
C HIS A 3 15.92 -2.65 -12.89
N LEU A 4 15.04 -1.67 -12.67
CA LEU A 4 13.64 -1.86 -12.29
C LEU A 4 12.77 -1.78 -13.55
N PHE A 5 12.34 -2.94 -14.06
CA PHE A 5 11.47 -3.01 -15.23
C PHE A 5 10.02 -2.69 -14.86
N SER A 6 9.41 -1.76 -15.59
CA SER A 6 8.02 -1.32 -15.37
C SER A 6 7.22 -1.29 -16.68
N PRO A 7 6.92 -2.45 -17.30
CA PRO A 7 6.25 -2.52 -18.61
C PRO A 7 4.88 -1.80 -18.63
N TRP A 8 4.21 -1.67 -17.48
CA TRP A 8 2.94 -0.92 -17.32
C TRP A 8 3.08 0.61 -17.38
N ARG A 9 4.29 1.16 -17.20
CA ARG A 9 4.49 2.59 -16.95
C ARG A 9 4.02 3.47 -18.10
N TYR A 10 4.26 3.06 -19.35
CA TYR A 10 3.82 3.83 -20.52
C TYR A 10 2.29 3.94 -20.57
N ALA A 11 1.58 2.82 -20.41
CA ALA A 11 0.12 2.79 -20.37
C ALA A 11 -0.44 3.63 -19.22
N TYR A 12 0.17 3.58 -18.03
CA TYR A 12 -0.26 4.36 -16.88
C TYR A 12 -0.12 5.88 -17.09
N VAL A 13 1.06 6.33 -17.54
CA VAL A 13 1.34 7.78 -17.72
C VAL A 13 0.51 8.37 -18.87
N THR A 14 0.19 7.57 -19.88
CA THR A 14 -0.64 7.98 -21.03
C THR A 14 -2.14 7.81 -20.79
N SER A 15 -2.54 7.09 -19.74
CA SER A 15 -3.95 6.96 -19.37
C SER A 15 -4.52 8.30 -18.93
N ARG A 16 -5.79 8.56 -19.29
CA ARG A 16 -6.51 9.72 -18.76
C ARG A 16 -6.70 9.54 -17.26
N LYS A 17 -6.11 10.43 -16.47
CA LYS A 17 -6.42 10.52 -15.06
C LYS A 17 -7.85 11.02 -14.94
N THR A 18 -8.73 10.20 -14.38
CA THR A 18 -10.04 10.64 -13.94
C THR A 18 -9.85 11.61 -12.78
N GLU A 19 -10.34 12.83 -12.94
CA GLU A 19 -10.57 13.70 -11.78
C GLU A 19 -11.61 13.03 -10.89
N GLY A 20 -11.33 12.94 -9.60
CA GLY A 20 -12.20 12.22 -8.68
C GLY A 20 -11.61 12.06 -7.29
N GLU A 21 -12.35 11.33 -6.47
CA GLU A 21 -12.01 10.98 -5.10
C GLU A 21 -10.64 10.26 -5.01
N CYS A 22 -9.92 10.50 -3.92
CA CYS A 22 -8.66 9.81 -3.61
C CYS A 22 -8.84 8.28 -3.63
N ALA A 23 -8.13 7.60 -4.52
CA ALA A 23 -8.25 6.15 -4.68
C ALA A 23 -7.96 5.37 -3.37
N LEU A 24 -7.03 5.86 -2.57
CA LEU A 24 -6.69 5.25 -1.28
C LEU A 24 -7.80 5.45 -0.24
N CYS A 25 -8.48 6.60 -0.23
CA CYS A 25 -9.63 6.82 0.65
C CYS A 25 -10.81 5.90 0.29
N ARG A 26 -11.04 5.71 -1.01
CA ARG A 26 -12.07 4.80 -1.51
C ARG A 26 -11.81 3.37 -1.07
N LEU A 27 -10.58 2.88 -1.25
CA LEU A 27 -10.17 1.54 -0.79
C LEU A 27 -10.28 1.41 0.74
N GLY A 28 -9.86 2.43 1.48
CA GLY A 28 -9.95 2.45 2.94
C GLY A 28 -11.38 2.37 3.46
N SER A 29 -12.34 2.94 2.72
CA SER A 29 -13.76 2.97 3.08
C SER A 29 -14.59 1.83 2.46
N ALA A 30 -14.00 1.01 1.59
CA ALA A 30 -14.67 -0.13 0.95
C ALA A 30 -15.01 -1.25 1.95
N ASP A 31 -15.96 -2.11 1.58
CA ASP A 31 -16.33 -3.25 2.40
C ASP A 31 -15.17 -4.26 2.46
N PRO A 32 -14.85 -4.87 3.62
CA PRO A 32 -13.79 -5.88 3.71
C PRO A 32 -14.00 -7.09 2.78
N GLY A 33 -15.23 -7.39 2.37
CA GLY A 33 -15.53 -8.41 1.36
C GLY A 33 -14.99 -8.07 -0.04
N GLU A 34 -14.59 -6.82 -0.28
CA GLU A 34 -13.96 -6.36 -1.53
C GLU A 34 -12.42 -6.34 -1.46
N ASP A 35 -11.83 -6.77 -0.33
CA ASP A 35 -10.38 -6.64 -0.09
C ASP A 35 -9.54 -7.35 -1.15
N GLU A 36 -9.95 -8.55 -1.59
CA GLU A 36 -9.24 -9.30 -2.64
C GLU A 36 -9.24 -8.54 -3.97
N ALA A 37 -10.38 -7.98 -4.39
CA ALA A 37 -10.49 -7.19 -5.60
C ALA A 37 -9.73 -5.85 -5.50
N GLY A 38 -9.66 -5.29 -4.30
CA GLY A 38 -8.92 -4.07 -3.99
C GLY A 38 -7.44 -4.28 -3.67
N PHE A 39 -6.95 -5.53 -3.69
CA PHE A 39 -5.61 -5.93 -3.26
C PHE A 39 -5.23 -5.51 -1.83
N VAL A 40 -6.22 -5.35 -0.95
CA VAL A 40 -6.03 -5.10 0.47
C VAL A 40 -5.68 -6.43 1.14
N VAL A 41 -4.53 -6.50 1.79
CA VAL A 41 -4.02 -7.73 2.39
C VAL A 41 -4.21 -7.79 3.90
N ALA A 42 -4.40 -6.62 4.54
CA ALA A 42 -4.69 -6.54 5.97
C ALA A 42 -5.39 -5.22 6.31
N ARG A 43 -6.29 -5.28 7.30
CA ARG A 43 -6.91 -4.10 7.92
C ARG A 43 -6.58 -4.09 9.41
N ALA A 44 -6.17 -2.93 9.90
CA ALA A 44 -5.86 -2.65 11.29
C ALA A 44 -6.78 -1.53 11.83
N ARG A 45 -6.49 -1.01 13.03
CA ARG A 45 -7.37 -0.05 13.70
C ARG A 45 -7.38 1.31 13.00
N HIS A 46 -6.20 1.81 12.62
CA HIS A 46 -6.06 3.13 11.99
C HIS A 46 -5.53 3.05 10.55
N ARG A 47 -5.23 1.84 10.07
CA ARG A 47 -4.51 1.56 8.82
C ARG A 47 -5.06 0.38 8.07
N PHE A 48 -4.73 0.32 6.79
CA PHE A 48 -4.81 -0.89 5.99
C PHE A 48 -3.51 -1.07 5.19
N VAL A 49 -3.24 -2.30 4.77
CA VAL A 49 -2.09 -2.68 3.96
C VAL A 49 -2.61 -3.12 2.60
N VAL A 50 -2.05 -2.59 1.52
CA VAL A 50 -2.52 -2.82 0.16
C VAL A 50 -1.34 -3.05 -0.77
N LEU A 51 -1.47 -3.97 -1.74
CA LEU A 51 -0.45 -4.14 -2.78
C LEU A 51 -0.48 -2.95 -3.74
N ASN A 52 0.71 -2.55 -4.19
CA ASN A 52 0.82 -1.54 -5.22
C ASN A 52 0.58 -2.19 -6.60
N ILE A 53 -0.49 -1.78 -7.29
CA ILE A 53 -0.82 -2.27 -8.65
C ILE A 53 0.23 -1.85 -9.71
N TYR A 54 1.13 -0.94 -9.36
CA TYR A 54 2.30 -0.56 -10.14
C TYR A 54 3.58 -0.83 -9.34
N PRO A 55 3.88 -2.12 -9.03
CA PRO A 55 4.89 -2.49 -8.06
C PRO A 55 6.32 -2.30 -8.60
N TYR A 56 7.33 -2.09 -7.73
CA TYR A 56 8.72 -2.12 -8.20
C TYR A 56 9.17 -3.56 -8.39
N ASN A 57 8.87 -4.40 -7.40
CA ASN A 57 9.08 -5.84 -7.37
C ASN A 57 7.82 -6.53 -6.83
N SER A 58 7.72 -7.84 -7.02
CA SER A 58 6.68 -8.66 -6.39
C SER A 58 6.66 -8.43 -4.86
N GLY A 59 5.46 -8.29 -4.29
CA GLY A 59 5.30 -7.99 -2.86
C GLY A 59 5.35 -6.51 -2.48
N HIS A 60 5.57 -5.57 -3.43
CA HIS A 60 5.51 -4.13 -3.12
C HIS A 60 4.14 -3.76 -2.57
N LEU A 61 4.11 -3.39 -1.29
CA LEU A 61 2.91 -2.99 -0.55
C LEU A 61 3.04 -1.59 0.03
N MET A 62 1.91 -1.02 0.42
CA MET A 62 1.79 0.28 1.06
C MET A 62 0.99 0.12 2.37
N ILE A 63 1.47 0.78 3.43
CA ILE A 63 0.71 0.92 4.69
C ILE A 63 0.03 2.28 4.65
N VAL A 64 -1.30 2.27 4.62
CA VAL A 64 -2.09 3.44 4.28
C VAL A 64 -2.97 3.89 5.45
N PRO A 65 -2.86 5.17 5.86
CA PRO A 65 -3.82 5.81 6.76
C PRO A 65 -5.25 5.81 6.25
N TYR A 66 -6.23 5.42 7.08
CA TYR A 66 -7.63 5.77 6.80
C TYR A 66 -7.83 7.28 6.77
N ARG A 67 -7.11 8.02 7.63
CA ARG A 67 -7.16 9.48 7.67
C ARG A 67 -6.32 10.08 6.55
N HIS A 68 -6.97 10.78 5.62
CA HIS A 68 -6.31 11.52 4.55
C HIS A 68 -5.59 12.75 5.09
N VAL A 69 -4.26 12.72 5.09
CA VAL A 69 -3.42 13.90 5.38
C VAL A 69 -2.20 13.92 4.46
N PRO A 70 -1.70 15.11 4.09
CA PRO A 70 -0.55 15.22 3.19
C PRO A 70 0.81 15.04 3.89
N ARG A 71 0.84 14.96 5.23
CA ARG A 71 2.08 14.95 6.02
C ARG A 71 2.02 13.96 7.18
N LEU A 72 3.12 13.25 7.41
CA LEU A 72 3.24 12.30 8.53
C LEU A 72 3.06 12.98 9.88
N GLY A 73 3.64 14.17 10.09
CA GLY A 73 3.50 14.93 11.35
C GLY A 73 2.08 15.44 11.62
N ALA A 74 1.14 15.29 10.68
CA ALA A 74 -0.27 15.56 10.95
C ALA A 74 -1.00 14.34 11.55
N LEU A 75 -0.36 13.17 11.58
CA LEU A 75 -0.88 11.96 12.22
C LEU A 75 -0.60 12.00 13.74
N GLY A 76 -1.43 11.33 14.53
CA GLY A 76 -1.16 11.13 15.95
C GLY A 76 -0.10 10.06 16.19
N ASP A 77 0.50 10.05 17.38
CA ASP A 77 1.60 9.14 17.71
C ASP A 77 1.17 7.66 17.66
N GLU A 78 -0.01 7.32 18.17
CA GLU A 78 -0.57 5.95 18.09
C GLU A 78 -0.64 5.44 16.64
N VAL A 79 -0.94 6.37 15.76
CA VAL A 79 -1.21 6.12 14.36
C VAL A 79 0.11 5.94 13.57
N VAL A 80 1.17 6.66 13.95
CA VAL A 80 2.53 6.43 13.45
C VAL A 80 3.12 5.14 14.03
N HIS A 81 2.85 4.85 15.30
CA HIS A 81 3.30 3.64 15.97
C HIS A 81 2.72 2.37 15.29
N GLU A 82 1.42 2.35 15.00
CA GLU A 82 0.78 1.23 14.28
C GLU A 82 1.41 1.03 12.88
N MET A 83 1.86 2.09 12.20
CA MET A 83 2.56 1.95 10.92
C MET A 83 3.89 1.21 11.06
N GLY A 84 4.67 1.50 12.11
CA GLY A 84 5.90 0.77 12.41
C GLY A 84 5.65 -0.71 12.70
N GLN A 85 4.64 -1.00 13.53
CA GLN A 85 4.26 -2.39 13.83
C GLN A 85 3.81 -3.17 12.59
N LEU A 86 3.03 -2.53 11.71
CA LEU A 86 2.59 -3.15 10.46
C LEU A 86 3.76 -3.34 9.49
N ALA A 87 4.75 -2.44 9.46
CA ALA A 87 5.95 -2.60 8.64
C ALA A 87 6.75 -3.85 9.05
N THR A 88 6.99 -4.04 10.35
CA THR A 88 7.68 -5.25 10.86
C THR A 88 6.89 -6.53 10.57
N ARG A 89 5.55 -6.50 10.64
CA ARG A 89 4.72 -7.66 10.26
C ARG A 89 4.76 -7.94 8.76
N ALA A 90 4.74 -6.90 7.94
CA ALA A 90 4.81 -7.00 6.49
C ALA A 90 6.16 -7.57 6.04
N GLU A 91 7.26 -7.14 6.66
CA GLU A 91 8.61 -7.70 6.46
C GLU A 91 8.60 -9.22 6.70
N GLY A 92 8.15 -9.69 7.87
CA GLY A 92 8.10 -11.13 8.14
C GLY A 92 7.22 -11.91 7.15
N ALA A 93 6.07 -11.34 6.75
CA ALA A 93 5.22 -11.97 5.75
C ALA A 93 5.88 -12.05 4.35
N LEU A 94 6.66 -11.03 3.97
CA LEU A 94 7.40 -11.00 2.71
C LEU A 94 8.62 -11.93 2.76
N GLU A 95 9.29 -12.05 3.90
CA GLU A 95 10.37 -13.02 4.13
C GLU A 95 9.87 -14.46 3.95
N ASP A 96 8.74 -14.80 4.57
CA ASP A 96 8.14 -16.12 4.46
C ASP A 96 7.70 -16.44 3.02
N ALA A 97 7.12 -15.46 2.32
CA ALA A 97 6.58 -15.65 0.97
C ALA A 97 7.66 -15.67 -0.13
N TYR A 98 8.68 -14.81 -0.02
CA TYR A 98 9.62 -14.55 -1.12
C TYR A 98 11.08 -14.87 -0.77
N ARG A 99 11.46 -14.92 0.51
CA ARG A 99 12.85 -15.04 0.98
C ARG A 99 13.79 -14.02 0.29
N PRO A 100 13.45 -12.71 0.34
CA PRO A 100 14.25 -11.70 -0.32
C PRO A 100 15.57 -11.49 0.43
N ASP A 101 16.59 -10.99 -0.27
CA ASP A 101 17.87 -10.59 0.34
C ASP A 101 17.75 -9.31 1.19
N GLY A 102 16.63 -8.57 1.07
CA GLY A 102 16.31 -7.36 1.81
C GLY A 102 14.94 -6.77 1.45
N ILE A 103 14.48 -5.81 2.26
CA ILE A 103 13.18 -5.12 2.17
C ILE A 103 13.38 -3.63 1.88
#